data_AF-A0A511QYK8-F1
#
_entry.id   AF-A0A511QYK8-F1
#
_cell.length_a   1.000
_cell.length_b   1.000
_cell.length_c   1.000
_cell.angle_alpha   90.00
_cell.angle_beta   90.00
_cell.angle_gamma   90.00
#
_symmetry.space_group_name_H-M   'P 1'
#
loop_
_entity.id
_entity.type
_entity.pdbx_description
1 polymer ?
#
loop_
_entity_poly.entity_id
_entity_poly.type
_entity_poly.pdbx_seq_one_letter_code
_entity_poly.pdbx_strand_id
1 'polypeptide(L)' 'MIQTIFANLPALLFTLALGAALLGLLIWALALQGAASKRTALYFWGLAVGLALIGIIRAIGGS' A
#
# COMPACT_ATOMS: atom_id res chain seq x y z
N MET A 1 1.35 25.28 -5.87
CA MET A 1 2.03 24.09 -5.34
C MET A 1 1.07 22.98 -4.91
N ILE A 2 -0.10 23.28 -4.33
CA ILE A 2 -1.10 22.23 -4.03
C ILE A 2 -1.59 21.49 -5.31
N GLN A 3 -1.67 22.21 -6.44
CA GLN A 3 -2.09 21.64 -7.74
C GLN A 3 -1.12 20.57 -8.28
N THR A 4 0.19 20.71 -8.07
CA THR A 4 1.17 19.68 -8.48
C THR A 4 1.05 18.41 -7.64
N ILE A 5 0.59 18.51 -6.39
CA ILE A 5 0.30 17.37 -5.52
C ILE A 5 -0.94 16.63 -6.03
N PHE A 6 -2.00 17.36 -6.43
CA PHE A 6 -3.19 16.74 -7.03
C PHE A 6 -2.94 16.14 -8.42
N ALA A 7 -2.01 16.70 -9.20
CA ALA A 7 -1.60 16.15 -10.48
C ALA A 7 -0.81 14.83 -10.34
N ASN A 8 -0.07 14.65 -9.24
CA ASN A 8 0.73 13.45 -8.95
C ASN A 8 0.12 12.59 -7.83
N LEU A 9 -1.12 12.87 -7.43
CA LEU A 9 -1.83 12.12 -6.39
C LEU A 9 -1.87 10.62 -6.66
N PRO A 10 -2.10 10.15 -7.92
CA PRO A 10 -2.09 8.72 -8.22
C PRO A 10 -0.71 8.09 -7.98
N ALA A 11 0.35 8.78 -8.41
CA ALA A 11 1.72 8.31 -8.22
C ALA A 11 2.08 8.22 -6.73
N LEU A 12 1.72 9.24 -5.94
CA LEU A 12 1.91 9.25 -4.48
C LEU A 12 1.17 8.11 -3.77
N LEU A 13 -0.10 7.87 -4.13
CA LEU A 13 -0.89 6.76 -3.60
C LEU A 13 -0.29 5.41 -3.98
N PHE A 14 0.24 5.29 -5.20
CA PHE A 14 0.92 4.08 -5.65
C PHE A 14 2.22 3.83 -4.87
N THR A 15 3.06 4.85 -4.64
CA THR A 15 4.27 4.68 -3.80
C THR A 15 3.92 4.31 -2.37
N LEU A 16 2.84 4.88 -1.82
CA LEU A 16 2.35 4.53 -0.49
C LEU A 16 1.86 3.07 -0.42
N ALA A 17 1.14 2.63 -1.45
CA ALA A 17 0.69 1.24 -1.58
C ALA A 17 1.88 0.27 -1.75
N LEU A 18 2.87 0.64 -2.55
CA LEU A 18 4.10 -0.15 -2.73
C LEU A 18 4.89 -0.27 -1.42
N GLY A 19 5.02 0.82 -0.67
CA GLY A 19 5.64 0.84 0.65
C GLY A 19 4.87 -0.04 1.65
N ALA A 20 3.55 0.02 1.65
CA ALA A 20 2.71 -0.82 2.49
C ALA A 20 2.81 -2.32 2.12
N ALA A 21 2.89 -2.63 0.83
CA ALA A 21 3.08 -4.00 0.33
C ALA A 21 4.45 -4.58 0.74
N LEU A 22 5.51 -3.77 0.62
CA LEU A 22 6.86 -4.15 1.07
C LEU A 22 6.90 -4.36 2.60
N LEU A 23 6.27 -3.48 3.38
CA LEU A 23 6.13 -3.67 4.83
C LEU A 23 5.32 -4.94 5.15
N GLY A 24 4.23 -5.21 4.43
CA GLY A 24 3.45 -6.44 4.56
C GLY A 24 4.27 -7.70 4.29
N LEU A 25 5.10 -7.69 3.24
CA LEU A 25 6.05 -8.77 2.94
C LEU A 25 7.12 -8.93 4.03
N LEU A 26 7.65 -7.83 4.56
CA LEU A 26 8.65 -7.86 5.64
C LEU A 26 8.07 -8.47 6.92
N ILE A 27 6.84 -8.08 7.28
CA ILE A 27 6.13 -8.64 8.44
C ILE A 27 5.81 -10.12 8.21
N TRP A 28 5.48 -10.51 6.98
CA TRP A 28 5.27 -11.91 6.63
C TRP A 28 6.56 -12.74 6.73
N ALA A 29 7.69 -12.18 6.28
CA ALA A 29 9.00 -12.79 6.44
C ALA A 29 9.41 -12.93 7.92
N LEU A 30 9.13 -11.93 8.76
CA LEU A 30 9.30 -12.03 10.22
C LEU A 30 8.34 -13.05 10.84
N ALA A 31 7.12 -13.18 10.32
CA ALA A 31 6.14 -14.15 10.79
C ALA A 31 6.53 -15.59 10.45
N LEU A 32 7.25 -15.82 9.35
CA LEU A 32 7.87 -17.11 9.05
C LEU A 32 8.92 -17.51 10.08
N GLN A 33 9.62 -16.54 10.67
CA GLN A 33 10.63 -16.77 11.71
C GLN A 33 10.03 -16.91 13.12
N GLY A 34 8.69 -16.86 13.25
CA GLY A 34 8.00 -16.93 14.54
C GLY A 34 8.11 -15.64 15.38
N ALA A 35 8.79 -14.60 14.88
CA ALA A 35 8.97 -13.32 15.55
C ALA A 35 7.75 -12.38 15.42
N ALA A 36 6.77 -12.71 14.56
CA ALA A 36 5.58 -11.91 14.36
C ALA A 36 4.32 -12.77 14.10
N SER A 37 3.15 -12.24 14.45
CA SER A 37 1.87 -12.93 14.24
C SER A 37 1.44 -12.85 12.77
N LYS A 38 1.05 -13.99 12.18
CA LYS A 38 0.51 -14.02 10.81
C LYS A 38 -0.73 -13.12 10.63
N ARG A 39 -1.47 -12.84 11.72
CA ARG A 39 -2.61 -11.92 11.71
C ARG A 39 -2.19 -10.47 11.45
N THR A 40 -1.10 -9.99 12.03
CA THR A 40 -0.64 -8.61 11.78
C THR A 40 -0.12 -8.43 10.35
N ALA A 41 0.52 -9.46 9.77
CA ALA A 41 0.88 -9.48 8.36
C ALA A 41 -0.37 -9.35 7.45
N LEU A 42 -1.43 -10.09 7.77
CA LEU A 42 -2.71 -10.04 7.03
C LEU A 42 -3.39 -8.67 7.11
N TYR A 43 -3.40 -8.01 8.27
CA TYR A 43 -3.95 -6.65 8.39
C TYR A 43 -3.17 -5.64 7.55
N PHE A 44 -1.83 -5.73 7.57
CA PHE A 44 -0.97 -4.87 6.74
C PHE A 44 -1.17 -5.13 5.24
N TRP A 45 -1.29 -6.40 4.85
CA TRP A 45 -1.60 -6.79 3.48
C TRP A 45 -2.97 -6.28 3.04
N GLY A 46 -3.99 -6.40 3.89
CA GLY A 46 -5.33 -5.86 3.62
C GLY A 46 -5.32 -4.35 3.42
N LEU A 47 -4.58 -3.61 4.27
CA LEU A 47 -4.39 -2.17 4.11
C LEU A 47 -3.64 -1.81 2.83
N ALA A 48 -2.57 -2.56 2.49
CA ALA A 48 -1.81 -2.35 1.26
C ALA A 48 -2.67 -2.56 0.00
N VAL A 49 -3.47 -3.63 -0.02
CA VAL A 49 -4.39 -3.91 -1.13
C VAL A 49 -5.48 -2.83 -1.21
N GLY A 50 -6.04 -2.40 -0.08
CA GLY A 50 -7.02 -1.31 -0.04
C GLY A 50 -6.47 0.00 -0.61
N LEU A 51 -5.26 0.38 -0.21
CA LEU A 51 -4.57 1.57 -0.73
C LEU A 51 -4.24 1.43 -2.23
N ALA A 52 -3.79 0.25 -2.66
CA ALA A 52 -3.51 -0.03 -4.07
C ALA A 52 -4.77 0.08 -4.94
N LEU A 53 -5.89 -0.50 -4.50
CA LEU A 53 -7.18 -0.44 -5.20
C LEU A 53 -7.68 1.00 -5.32
N ILE A 54 -7.60 1.79 -4.24
CA ILE A 54 -7.97 3.21 -4.26
C ILE A 54 -7.09 3.98 -5.26
N GLY A 55 -5.78 3.73 -5.25
CA GLY A 55 -4.84 4.33 -6.20
C GLY A 55 -5.17 4.00 -7.66
N ILE A 56 -5.47 2.73 -7.95
CA ILE A 56 -5.84 2.26 -9.30
C ILE A 56 -7.18 2.86 -9.75
N ILE A 57 -8.21 2.83 -8.91
CA ILE A 57 -9.53 3.42 -9.23
C ILE A 57 -9.39 4.92 -9.50
N ARG A 58 -8.57 5.63 -8.72
CA ARG A 58 -8.29 7.06 -8.93
C ARG A 58 -7.50 7.33 -10.22
N ALA A 59 -6.55 6.46 -10.56
CA ALA A 59 -5.77 6.58 -11.79
C ALA A 59 -6.61 6.31 -13.04
N ILE A 60 -7.52 5.33 -12.99
CA ILE A 60 -8.39 4.97 -14.11
C ILE A 60 -9.55 5.97 -14.25
N GLY A 61 -10.20 6.35 -13.15
CA GLY A 61 -11.33 7.28 -13.15
C GLY A 61 -10.95 8.75 -13.32
N GLY A 62 -9.65 9.08 -13.35
CA GLY A 62 -9.12 10.41 -13.59
C GLY A 62 -8.51 10.62 -14.98
N SER A 63 -8.79 9.72 -15.94
CA SER A 63 -8.34 9.81 -17.34
C SER A 63 -9.29 10.58 -18.25
#